data_AF-A0A957HVP9-F1
#
_entry.id   AF-A0A957HVP9-F1
#
_cell.length_a   1.000
_cell.length_b   1.000
_cell.length_c   1.000
_cell.angle_alpha   90.00
_cell.angle_beta   90.00
_cell.angle_gamma   90.00
#
_symmetry.space_group_name_H-M   'P 1'
#
loop_
_entity.id
_entity.type
_entity.pdbx_description
1 polymer ?
#
loop_
_entity_poly.entity_id
_entity_poly.type
_entity_poly.pdbx_seq_one_letter_code
_entity_poly.pdbx_strand_id
1 'polypeptide(L)'
;MNNSFKREQGQGLIEYGLTIILIAAVVLLIVTALGPQIGGIFSRIVVAVDGGVLVNATASRTGNGNGNDVVVSVTVTDSTFVTATDSQSGQSVSMNCSSSCTATLTGVGANAGTITLQADGDSMQVGYKMKST
;
A
#
# COMPACT_ATOMS: atom_id res chain seq x y z
N MET A 1 45.38 18.77 -65.09
CA MET A 1 44.70 19.82 -64.32
C MET A 1 43.26 19.38 -64.08
N ASN A 2 42.86 19.42 -62.81
CA ASN A 2 41.48 19.58 -62.35
C ASN A 2 40.69 18.29 -62.09
N ASN A 3 39.96 18.13 -60.99
CA ASN A 3 40.02 18.71 -59.64
C ASN A 3 39.11 17.79 -58.82
N SER A 4 39.62 17.27 -57.71
CA SER A 4 38.84 16.55 -56.70
C SER A 4 37.76 17.45 -56.13
N PHE A 5 36.48 17.07 -56.24
CA PHE A 5 35.47 17.47 -55.25
C PHE A 5 34.43 16.36 -55.08
N LYS A 6 34.76 15.43 -54.17
CA LYS A 6 33.83 14.45 -53.60
C LYS A 6 32.89 15.23 -52.67
N ARG A 7 31.62 15.37 -53.05
CA ARG A 7 30.59 16.04 -52.25
C ARG A 7 30.20 15.14 -51.08
N GLU A 8 30.76 15.35 -49.90
CA GLU A 8 30.17 14.85 -48.65
C GLU A 8 29.12 15.85 -48.18
N GLN A 9 27.93 15.72 -48.76
CA GLN A 9 26.77 16.54 -48.43
C GLN A 9 26.17 16.04 -47.12
N GLY A 10 26.40 16.77 -46.03
CA GLY A 10 25.41 17.07 -44.98
C GLY A 10 24.59 15.93 -44.36
N GLN A 11 24.95 14.67 -44.56
CA GLN A 11 24.30 13.49 -44.03
C GLN A 11 24.91 13.22 -42.66
N GLY A 12 24.50 14.02 -41.68
CA GLY A 12 25.05 13.91 -40.33
C GLY A 12 24.33 14.73 -39.27
N LEU A 13 23.22 15.40 -39.59
CA LEU A 13 22.44 16.17 -38.61
C LEU A 13 21.01 15.65 -38.46
N ILE A 14 20.34 15.34 -39.58
CA ILE A 14 18.95 14.87 -39.54
C ILE A 14 18.82 13.43 -39.02
N GLU A 15 19.77 12.55 -39.33
CA GLU A 15 19.76 11.16 -38.87
C GLU A 15 19.98 11.05 -37.35
N TYR A 16 20.91 11.85 -36.82
CA TYR A 16 21.13 11.94 -35.38
C TYR A 16 19.96 12.63 -34.66
N GLY A 17 19.38 13.68 -35.26
CA GLY A 17 18.18 14.33 -34.72
C GLY A 17 16.98 13.39 -34.64
N LEU A 18 16.73 12.59 -35.68
CA LEU A 18 15.65 11.62 -35.70
C LEU A 18 15.83 10.53 -34.64
N THR A 19 17.05 10.07 -34.44
CA THR A 19 17.38 9.07 -33.41
C THR A 19 17.18 9.63 -32.01
N ILE A 20 17.57 10.89 -31.76
CA ILE A 20 17.35 11.55 -30.45
C ILE A 20 15.85 11.69 -30.17
N ILE A 21 15.05 12.09 -31.15
CA ILE A 21 13.58 12.19 -31.00
C ILE A 21 12.97 10.82 -30.71
N LEU A 22 13.42 9.77 -31.41
CA LEU A 22 12.94 8.42 -31.19
C LEU A 22 13.27 7.92 -29.78
N ILE A 23 14.52 8.10 -29.32
CA ILE A 23 14.93 7.73 -27.96
C ILE A 23 14.15 8.55 -26.93
N ALA A 24 14.00 9.86 -27.13
CA ALA A 24 13.25 10.72 -26.22
C ALA A 24 11.79 10.27 -26.10
N ALA A 25 11.14 9.90 -27.19
CA ALA A 25 9.78 9.36 -27.19
C ALA A 25 9.70 8.04 -26.41
N VAL A 26 10.65 7.12 -26.62
CA VAL A 26 10.70 5.84 -25.90
C VAL A 26 10.91 6.06 -24.39
N VAL A 27 11.85 6.92 -24.00
CA VAL A 27 12.13 7.25 -22.59
C VAL A 27 10.89 7.87 -21.93
N LEU A 28 10.21 8.79 -22.62
CA LEU A 28 9.00 9.42 -22.11
C LEU A 28 7.89 8.38 -21.86
N LEU A 29 7.68 7.44 -22.79
CA LEU A 29 6.71 6.36 -22.62
C LEU A 29 7.02 5.49 -21.39
N ILE A 30 8.30 5.17 -21.17
CA ILE A 30 8.71 4.37 -20.00
C ILE A 30 8.49 5.13 -18.70
N VAL A 31 8.92 6.39 -18.60
CA VAL A 31 8.78 7.20 -17.38
C VAL A 31 7.31 7.43 -17.03
N THR A 32 6.48 7.71 -18.03
CA THR A 32 5.03 7.90 -17.82
C THR A 32 4.31 6.61 -17.44
N ALA A 33 4.73 5.46 -17.97
CA ALA A 33 4.17 4.16 -17.59
C ALA A 33 4.59 3.70 -16.18
N LEU A 34 5.86 3.91 -15.81
CA LEU A 34 6.40 3.46 -14.51
C LEU A 34 6.14 4.45 -13.36
N GLY A 35 5.96 5.74 -13.66
CA GLY A 35 5.73 6.78 -12.66
C GLY A 35 4.64 6.44 -11.62
N PRO A 36 3.43 6.01 -12.03
CA PRO A 36 2.36 5.66 -11.11
C PRO A 36 2.70 4.47 -10.18
N GLN A 37 3.39 3.46 -10.70
CA GLN A 37 3.75 2.27 -9.93
C GLN A 37 4.76 2.62 -8.84
N ILE A 38 5.78 3.41 -9.21
CA ILE A 38 6.80 3.90 -8.28
C ILE A 38 6.15 4.78 -7.20
N GLY A 39 5.28 5.71 -7.60
CA GLY A 39 4.55 6.57 -6.65
C GLY A 39 3.72 5.78 -5.64
N GLY A 40 3.05 4.71 -6.08
CA GLY A 40 2.28 3.83 -5.20
C GLY A 40 3.15 3.10 -4.16
N ILE A 41 4.36 2.68 -4.52
CA ILE A 41 5.30 2.04 -3.59
C ILE A 41 5.81 3.06 -2.57
N PHE A 42 6.27 4.23 -3.01
CA PHE A 42 6.73 5.28 -2.10
C PHE A 42 5.64 5.76 -1.14
N SER A 43 4.39 5.87 -1.59
CA SER A 43 3.26 6.19 -0.71
C SER A 43 3.07 5.17 0.42
N ARG A 44 3.23 3.87 0.13
CA ARG A 44 3.16 2.82 1.16
C ARG A 44 4.34 2.91 2.14
N ILE A 45 5.53 3.25 1.67
CA ILE A 45 6.69 3.41 2.55
C ILE A 45 6.50 4.61 3.48
N VAL A 46 6.06 5.76 2.94
CA VAL A 46 5.81 6.96 3.75
C VAL A 46 4.78 6.68 4.85
N VAL A 47 3.67 6.03 4.51
CA VAL A 47 2.67 5.61 5.52
C VAL A 47 3.26 4.66 6.56
N ALA A 48 4.18 3.77 6.19
CA ALA A 48 4.81 2.86 7.14
C ALA A 48 5.83 3.57 8.06
N VAL A 49 6.47 4.65 7.59
CA VAL A 49 7.56 5.35 8.29
C VAL A 49 7.07 6.54 9.12
N ASP A 50 5.99 7.20 8.71
CA ASP A 50 5.44 8.37 9.42
C ASP A 50 4.80 8.01 10.78
N GLY A 51 4.76 6.72 11.15
CA GLY A 51 4.66 6.28 12.54
C GLY A 51 3.37 6.70 13.24
N GLY A 52 2.22 6.59 12.58
CA GLY A 52 0.92 6.83 13.23
C GLY A 52 0.72 5.93 14.44
N VAL A 53 0.33 6.53 15.57
CA VAL A 53 0.16 5.85 16.87
C VAL A 53 -1.29 5.36 17.02
N LEU A 54 -1.49 4.22 17.69
CA LEU A 54 -2.82 3.71 17.99
C LEU A 54 -3.43 4.54 19.13
N VAL A 55 -4.59 5.17 18.87
CA VAL A 55 -5.28 6.03 19.85
C VAL A 55 -6.37 5.27 20.58
N ASN A 56 -7.21 4.57 19.81
CA ASN A 56 -8.33 3.81 20.34
C ASN A 56 -8.68 2.68 19.37
N ALA A 57 -9.18 1.57 19.89
CA ALA A 57 -9.83 0.58 19.04
C ALA A 57 -10.94 -0.13 19.76
N THR A 58 -11.81 -0.74 18.97
CA THR A 58 -12.92 -1.56 19.44
C THR A 58 -12.99 -2.79 18.59
N ALA A 59 -13.12 -3.96 19.23
CA ALA A 59 -13.40 -5.22 18.55
C ALA A 59 -14.78 -5.72 18.97
N SER A 60 -15.64 -6.02 18.00
CA SER A 60 -16.97 -6.57 18.23
C SER A 60 -17.26 -7.67 17.25
N ARG A 61 -17.92 -8.73 17.71
CA ARG A 61 -18.39 -9.78 16.80
C ARG A 61 -19.49 -9.24 15.88
N THR A 62 -19.37 -9.51 14.58
CA THR A 62 -20.45 -9.24 13.61
C THR A 62 -21.24 -10.51 13.36
N GLY A 63 -22.56 -10.40 13.43
CA GLY A 63 -23.48 -11.55 13.38
C GLY A 63 -24.02 -11.89 11.99
N ASN A 64 -23.45 -11.36 10.91
CA ASN A 64 -24.04 -11.54 9.59
C ASN A 64 -23.49 -12.77 8.86
N GLY A 65 -23.98 -13.95 9.31
CA GLY A 65 -23.95 -15.21 8.56
C GLY A 65 -22.90 -16.21 9.05
N ASN A 66 -23.35 -17.26 9.75
CA ASN A 66 -22.66 -18.53 10.11
C ASN A 66 -21.27 -18.50 10.78
N GLY A 67 -20.52 -17.40 10.77
CA GLY A 67 -19.09 -17.37 11.07
C GLY A 67 -18.76 -16.52 12.27
N ASN A 68 -17.73 -16.95 12.99
CA ASN A 68 -17.15 -16.29 14.14
C ASN A 68 -16.38 -15.04 13.69
N ASP A 69 -17.03 -14.05 13.08
CA ASP A 69 -16.35 -12.90 12.52
C ASP A 69 -16.24 -11.77 13.55
N VAL A 70 -15.11 -11.06 13.58
CA VAL A 70 -14.84 -9.95 14.49
C VAL A 70 -14.52 -8.71 13.67
N VAL A 71 -15.36 -7.68 13.81
CA VAL A 71 -15.13 -6.34 13.26
C VAL A 71 -14.26 -5.57 14.23
N VAL A 72 -13.22 -4.96 13.71
CA VAL A 72 -12.25 -4.16 14.45
C VAL A 72 -12.23 -2.77 13.85
N SER A 73 -12.54 -1.77 14.66
CA SER A 73 -12.41 -0.36 14.30
C SER A 73 -11.25 0.23 15.09
N VAL A 74 -10.33 0.90 14.39
CA VAL A 74 -9.10 1.48 14.96
C VAL A 74 -9.06 2.96 14.62
N THR A 75 -8.60 3.78 15.55
CA THR A 75 -8.31 5.20 15.41
C THR A 75 -6.82 5.43 15.58
N VAL A 76 -6.22 6.21 14.69
CA VAL A 76 -4.78 6.50 14.67
C VAL A 76 -4.54 8.00 14.56
N THR A 77 -3.38 8.48 15.02
CA THR A 77 -3.02 9.90 14.91
C THR A 77 -2.72 10.33 13.48
N ASP A 78 -2.01 9.47 12.75
CA ASP A 78 -1.53 9.69 11.39
C ASP A 78 -1.65 8.42 10.57
N SER A 79 -1.39 8.52 9.26
CA SER A 79 -1.50 7.38 8.37
C SER A 79 -0.46 6.31 8.71
N THR A 80 -0.92 5.11 9.06
CA THR A 80 -0.07 3.98 9.45
C THR A 80 -0.65 2.64 9.02
N PHE A 81 0.21 1.62 8.91
CA PHE A 81 -0.22 0.24 8.69
C PHE A 81 -0.51 -0.43 10.03
N VAL A 82 -1.76 -0.87 10.20
CA VAL A 82 -2.18 -1.63 11.38
C VAL A 82 -2.43 -3.08 10.99
N THR A 83 -1.83 -4.00 11.74
CA THR A 83 -2.14 -5.42 11.65
C THR A 83 -2.93 -5.82 12.88
N ALA A 84 -4.14 -6.32 12.66
CA ALA A 84 -5.01 -6.87 13.69
C ALA A 84 -4.92 -8.39 13.66
N THR A 85 -4.57 -9.02 14.78
CA THR A 85 -4.39 -10.47 14.92
C THR A 85 -5.28 -11.01 16.04
N ASP A 86 -6.05 -12.05 15.74
CA ASP A 86 -6.90 -12.74 16.69
C ASP A 86 -6.12 -13.69 17.60
N SER A 87 -6.42 -13.68 18.90
CA SER A 87 -5.77 -14.52 19.91
C SER A 87 -6.17 -16.00 19.87
N GLN A 88 -7.29 -16.37 19.24
CA GLN A 88 -7.80 -17.75 19.26
C GLN A 88 -7.38 -18.53 18.02
N SER A 89 -7.49 -17.93 16.84
CA SER A 89 -7.17 -18.59 15.57
C SER A 89 -5.86 -18.13 14.95
N GLY A 90 -5.27 -17.03 15.42
CA GLY A 90 -4.12 -16.39 14.78
C GLY A 90 -4.47 -15.66 13.48
N GLN A 91 -5.75 -15.57 13.13
CA GLN A 91 -6.17 -14.86 11.91
C GLN A 91 -5.76 -13.41 11.98
N SER A 92 -5.23 -12.90 10.88
CA SER A 92 -4.72 -11.53 10.82
C SER A 92 -5.26 -10.79 9.62
N VAL A 93 -5.53 -9.50 9.80
CA VAL A 93 -5.89 -8.58 8.73
C VAL A 93 -5.04 -7.32 8.87
N SER A 94 -4.39 -6.92 7.78
CA SER A 94 -3.59 -5.70 7.73
C SER A 94 -4.30 -4.65 6.91
N MET A 95 -4.25 -3.41 7.37
CA MET A 95 -4.93 -2.30 6.74
C MET A 95 -4.17 -0.98 6.93
N ASN A 96 -4.35 -0.07 5.98
CA ASN A 96 -3.85 1.30 6.09
C ASN A 96 -4.93 2.16 6.76
N CYS A 97 -4.57 2.78 7.88
CA CYS A 97 -5.45 3.62 8.68
C CYS A 97 -4.95 5.05 8.60
N SER A 98 -5.79 6.02 8.21
CA SER A 98 -5.41 7.44 8.09
C SER A 98 -5.88 8.33 9.24
N SER A 99 -7.04 8.02 9.80
CA SER A 99 -7.62 8.66 10.99
C SER A 99 -8.47 7.65 11.75
N SER A 100 -9.24 6.87 10.99
CA SER A 100 -9.83 5.63 11.44
C SER A 100 -9.93 4.63 10.30
N CYS A 101 -10.06 3.36 10.65
CA CYS A 101 -10.18 2.26 9.71
C CYS A 101 -10.99 1.13 10.37
N THR A 102 -11.74 0.37 9.56
CA THR A 102 -12.48 -0.81 10.04
C THR A 102 -12.17 -2.03 9.19
N ALA A 103 -11.81 -3.15 9.83
CA ALA A 103 -11.58 -4.43 9.19
C ALA A 103 -12.45 -5.52 9.83
N THR A 104 -12.69 -6.59 9.08
CA THR A 104 -13.36 -7.80 9.58
C THR A 104 -12.37 -8.95 9.54
N LEU A 105 -12.11 -9.56 10.69
CA LEU A 105 -11.44 -10.85 10.78
C LEU A 105 -12.50 -11.94 10.65
N THR A 106 -12.39 -12.76 9.61
CA THR A 106 -13.31 -13.88 9.39
C THR A 106 -12.75 -15.18 9.93
N GLY A 107 -13.62 -16.04 10.46
CA GLY A 107 -13.20 -17.36 10.94
C GLY A 107 -12.31 -17.31 12.18
N VAL A 108 -12.61 -16.44 13.15
CA VAL A 108 -11.95 -16.47 14.47
C VAL A 108 -12.49 -17.62 15.34
N GLY A 109 -11.85 -17.90 16.49
CA GLY A 109 -12.35 -18.93 17.41
C GLY A 109 -13.69 -18.54 18.05
N ALA A 110 -14.54 -19.50 18.45
CA ALA A 110 -15.91 -19.23 18.92
C ALA A 110 -15.99 -18.55 20.31
N ASN A 111 -14.92 -18.56 21.10
CA ASN A 111 -14.93 -18.03 22.48
C ASN A 111 -14.74 -16.51 22.51
N ALA A 112 -14.82 -15.89 23.68
CA ALA A 112 -14.32 -14.52 23.84
C ALA A 112 -12.79 -14.52 23.67
N GLY A 113 -12.24 -13.42 23.17
CA GLY A 113 -10.82 -13.30 22.90
C GLY A 113 -10.35 -11.85 22.84
N THR A 114 -9.10 -11.68 22.45
CA THR A 114 -8.50 -10.36 22.22
C THR A 114 -8.02 -10.26 20.79
N ILE A 115 -8.09 -9.05 20.24
CA ILE A 115 -7.39 -8.68 19.02
C ILE A 115 -6.17 -7.89 19.44
N THR A 116 -5.00 -8.35 19.02
CA THR A 116 -3.75 -7.61 19.11
C THR A 116 -3.60 -6.76 17.86
N LEU A 117 -3.49 -5.45 18.05
CA LEU A 117 -3.23 -4.47 17.02
C LEU A 117 -1.76 -4.10 17.10
N GLN A 118 -1.08 -4.18 15.98
CA GLN A 118 0.31 -3.77 15.84
C GLN A 118 0.38 -2.68 14.77
N ALA A 119 0.82 -1.49 15.15
CA ALA A 119 1.30 -0.44 14.28
C ALA A 119 2.83 -0.30 14.43
N ASP A 120 3.47 0.55 13.63
CA ASP A 120 4.92 0.76 13.71
C ASP A 120 5.35 1.14 15.14
N GLY A 121 6.10 0.25 15.80
CA GLY A 121 6.57 0.43 17.18
C GLY A 121 5.51 0.40 18.29
N ASP A 122 4.22 0.41 17.96
CA ASP A 122 3.12 0.51 18.92
C ASP A 122 2.17 -0.71 18.87
N SER A 123 1.71 -1.17 20.03
CA SER A 123 0.84 -2.34 20.12
C SER A 123 -0.27 -2.13 21.14
N MET A 124 -1.50 -2.47 20.75
CA MET A 124 -2.69 -2.34 21.59
C MET A 124 -3.50 -3.62 21.55
N GLN A 125 -4.11 -4.01 22.66
CA GLN A 125 -5.02 -5.15 22.71
C GLN A 125 -6.44 -4.71 23.05
N VAL A 126 -7.40 -5.24 22.31
CA VAL A 126 -8.82 -4.99 22.54
C VAL A 126 -9.58 -6.29 22.68
N GLY A 127 -10.33 -6.41 23.77
CA GLY A 127 -11.15 -7.60 24.02
C GLY A 127 -12.47 -7.55 23.26
N TYR A 128 -12.91 -8.68 22.74
CA TYR A 128 -14.27 -8.87 22.24
C TYR A 128 -14.96 -9.99 23.04
N LYS A 129 -16.26 -9.81 23.28
CA LYS A 129 -17.07 -10.78 24.00
C LYS A 129 -17.68 -11.79 23.04
N MET A 130 -18.17 -12.91 23.59
CA MET A 130 -19.09 -13.77 22.86
C MET A 130 -20.36 -12.97 22.53
N LYS A 131 -21.03 -13.33 21.43
CA LYS A 131 -22.31 -12.70 21.11
C LYS A 131 -23.28 -13.00 22.25
N SER A 132 -23.83 -11.96 22.89
CA SER A 132 -24.96 -12.13 23.80
C SER A 132 -26.16 -12.43 22.92
N THR A 133 -26.66 -13.66 22.99
CA THR A 133 -27.97 -14.03 22.44
C THR A 133 -29.06 -13.18 23.09
#